data_AF-A0A8T4NH06-F1
#
_entry.id   AF-A0A8T4NH06-F1
#
_cell.length_a   1.000
_cell.length_b   1.000
_cell.length_c   1.000
_cell.angle_alpha   90.00
_cell.angle_beta   90.00
_cell.angle_gamma   90.00
#
_symmetry.space_group_name_H-M   'P 1'
#
loop_
_entity.id
_entity.type
_entity.pdbx_description
1 polymer ?
#
loop_
_entity_poly.entity_id
_entity_poly.type
_entity_poly.pdbx_seq_one_letter_code
_entity_poly.pdbx_strand_id
1 'polypeptide(L)'
;MKTKILPIFLIAFATNAIWELLHYPLYIDLSGIPQYPHLFLATITDAIIITTIFLIISLKNSSSNWTKNPKKTDYLIALILPIAIAIAIETRALKIQRWAYTSSMPTILGIGLSPLIQLATTSIITFAIIKKIKST
;
A
#
# COMPACT_ATOMS: atom_id res chain seq x y z
N MET A 1 21.91 -1.25 14.78
CA MET A 1 20.51 -1.61 14.46
C MET A 1 20.49 -2.28 13.09
N LYS A 2 20.11 -3.56 12.94
CA LYS A 2 19.90 -4.14 11.60
C LYS A 2 18.66 -3.48 10.96
N THR A 3 18.87 -2.71 9.91
CA THR A 3 17.83 -1.96 9.19
C THR A 3 16.79 -2.93 8.60
N LYS A 4 15.52 -2.79 9.00
CA LYS A 4 14.42 -3.64 8.49
C LYS A 4 13.85 -3.16 7.15
N ILE A 5 14.44 -2.13 6.57
CA ILE A 5 13.91 -1.41 5.41
C ILE A 5 13.83 -2.32 4.19
N LEU A 6 14.91 -3.02 3.84
CA LEU A 6 14.95 -3.89 2.67
C LEU A 6 13.94 -5.05 2.77
N PRO A 7 13.87 -5.83 3.87
CA PRO A 7 12.83 -6.85 4.03
C PRO A 7 11.41 -6.29 3.92
N ILE A 8 11.14 -5.12 4.51
CA ILE A 8 9.83 -4.48 4.44
C ILE A 8 9.50 -4.11 3.01
N PHE A 9 10.43 -3.47 2.31
CA PHE A 9 10.25 -3.09 0.92
C PHE A 9 9.97 -4.30 0.04
N LEU A 10 10.73 -5.39 0.17
CA LEU A 10 10.55 -6.60 -0.63
C LEU A 10 9.20 -7.29 -0.37
N ILE A 11 8.76 -7.35 0.88
CA ILE A 11 7.46 -7.94 1.23
C ILE A 11 6.32 -7.02 0.77
N ALA A 12 6.44 -5.70 0.94
CA ALA A 12 5.48 -4.73 0.45
C ALA A 12 5.39 -4.80 -1.09
N PHE A 13 6.51 -4.89 -1.78
CA PHE A 13 6.56 -5.07 -3.23
C PHE A 13 5.85 -6.35 -3.65
N ALA A 14 6.16 -7.49 -3.03
CA ALA A 14 5.52 -8.76 -3.39
C ALA A 14 4.01 -8.75 -3.11
N THR A 15 3.57 -8.21 -1.97
CA THR A 15 2.15 -8.15 -1.60
C THR A 15 1.35 -7.21 -2.50
N ASN A 16 1.90 -6.04 -2.84
CA ASN A 16 1.24 -5.13 -3.79
C ASN A 16 1.29 -5.68 -5.23
N ALA A 17 2.35 -6.36 -5.65
CA ALA A 17 2.41 -6.98 -6.99
C ALA A 17 1.27 -7.98 -7.18
N ILE A 18 1.02 -8.83 -6.18
CA ILE A 18 -0.11 -9.77 -6.19
C ILE A 18 -1.42 -9.00 -6.27
N TRP A 19 -1.58 -7.94 -5.47
CA TRP A 19 -2.80 -7.14 -5.46
C TRP A 19 -3.08 -6.49 -6.82
N GLU A 20 -2.09 -5.80 -7.37
CA GLU A 20 -2.12 -5.11 -8.66
C GLU A 20 -2.49 -6.08 -9.79
N LEU A 21 -1.85 -7.24 -9.86
CA LEU A 21 -2.16 -8.26 -10.89
C LEU A 21 -3.60 -8.78 -10.78
N LEU A 22 -4.10 -9.00 -9.55
CA LEU A 22 -5.45 -9.52 -9.33
C LEU A 22 -6.54 -8.48 -9.63
N HIS A 23 -6.27 -7.20 -9.35
CA HIS A 23 -7.28 -6.15 -9.44
C HIS A 23 -7.16 -5.28 -10.71
N TYR A 24 -6.12 -5.47 -11.51
CA TYR A 24 -5.98 -4.79 -12.80
C TYR A 24 -7.25 -4.82 -13.69
N PRO A 25 -8.00 -5.93 -13.80
CA PRO A 25 -9.24 -5.96 -14.61
C PRO A 25 -10.36 -5.04 -14.12
N LEU A 26 -10.25 -4.49 -12.91
CA LEU A 26 -11.23 -3.53 -12.36
C LEU A 26 -10.97 -2.09 -12.83
N TYR A 27 -9.85 -1.84 -13.49
CA TYR A 27 -9.46 -0.52 -13.98
C TYR A 27 -9.57 -0.43 -15.50
N ILE A 28 -9.84 0.78 -15.96
CA ILE A 28 -9.70 1.21 -17.34
C ILE A 28 -8.50 2.17 -17.36
N ASP A 29 -7.40 1.73 -17.96
CA ASP A 29 -6.20 2.56 -18.07
C ASP A 29 -6.40 3.63 -19.15
N LEU A 30 -6.23 4.89 -18.76
CA LEU A 30 -6.35 6.06 -19.63
C LEU A 30 -5.01 6.81 -19.77
N SER A 31 -3.95 6.28 -19.16
CA SER A 31 -2.63 6.93 -19.09
C SER A 31 -1.79 6.78 -20.35
N GLY A 32 -2.15 5.84 -21.23
CA GLY A 32 -1.36 5.47 -22.41
C GLY A 32 -0.08 4.69 -22.10
N ILE A 33 0.14 4.31 -20.84
CA ILE A 33 1.27 3.47 -20.42
C ILE A 33 0.92 2.01 -20.69
N PRO A 34 1.83 1.18 -21.25
CA PRO A 34 1.58 -0.24 -21.38
C PRO A 34 1.35 -0.91 -20.02
N GLN A 35 0.50 -1.93 -19.99
CA GLN A 35 0.06 -2.63 -18.78
C GLN A 35 1.19 -3.02 -17.82
N TYR A 36 2.19 -3.80 -18.27
CA TYR A 36 3.22 -4.34 -17.38
C TYR A 36 4.13 -3.25 -16.77
N PRO A 37 4.64 -2.27 -17.53
CA PRO A 37 5.31 -1.11 -16.96
C PRO A 37 4.45 -0.33 -15.95
N HIS A 38 3.15 -0.15 -16.23
CA HIS A 38 2.27 0.58 -15.33
C HIS A 38 2.11 -0.15 -13.99
N LEU A 39 1.83 -1.46 -14.03
CA LEU A 39 1.71 -2.33 -12.86
C LEU A 39 3.01 -2.38 -12.04
N PHE A 40 4.16 -2.43 -12.73
CA PHE A 40 5.46 -2.43 -12.07
C PHE A 40 5.71 -1.10 -11.33
N LEU A 41 5.42 0.03 -11.97
CA LEU A 41 5.53 1.36 -11.35
C LEU A 41 4.56 1.54 -10.19
N ALA A 42 3.32 1.06 -10.31
CA ALA A 42 2.33 1.08 -9.23
C ALA A 42 2.84 0.28 -8.02
N THR A 43 3.27 -0.95 -8.26
CA THR A 43 3.84 -1.84 -7.24
C THR A 43 5.02 -1.21 -6.50
N ILE A 44 5.98 -0.60 -7.24
CA ILE A 44 7.13 0.09 -6.63
C ILE A 44 6.65 1.25 -5.77
N THR A 45 5.73 2.07 -6.30
CA THR A 45 5.22 3.25 -5.61
C THR A 45 4.57 2.86 -4.29
N ASP A 46 3.74 1.81 -4.30
CA ASP A 46 3.10 1.29 -3.10
C ASP A 46 4.12 0.76 -2.09
N ALA A 47 5.12 0.00 -2.56
CA ALA A 47 6.18 -0.49 -1.70
C ALA A 47 6.96 0.66 -1.01
N ILE A 48 7.22 1.75 -1.73
CA ILE A 48 7.84 2.97 -1.18
C ILE A 48 6.92 3.62 -0.15
N ILE A 49 5.61 3.74 -0.43
CA ILE A 49 4.63 4.33 0.49
C ILE A 49 4.59 3.53 1.81
N ILE A 50 4.47 2.20 1.73
CA ILE A 50 4.42 1.33 2.91
C ILE A 50 5.72 1.39 3.71
N THR A 51 6.85 1.41 3.01
CA THR A 51 8.16 1.57 3.66
C THR A 51 8.27 2.92 4.37
N THR A 52 7.73 3.99 3.77
CA THR A 52 7.67 5.32 4.39
C THR A 52 6.77 5.32 5.62
N ILE A 53 5.60 4.69 5.57
CA ILE A 53 4.69 4.54 6.72
C ILE A 53 5.41 3.81 7.87
N PHE A 54 6.15 2.74 7.56
CA PHE A 54 6.96 2.05 8.56
C PHE A 54 8.01 2.98 9.20
N LEU A 55 8.67 3.83 8.41
CA LEU A 55 9.66 4.77 8.90
C LEU A 55 9.01 5.82 9.81
N ILE A 56 7.84 6.36 9.45
CA ILE A 56 7.07 7.29 10.28
C ILE A 56 6.77 6.67 11.66
N ILE A 57 6.28 5.43 11.68
CA ILE A 57 5.99 4.72 12.94
C ILE A 57 7.28 4.44 13.73
N SER A 58 8.37 4.13 13.03
CA SER A 58 9.68 3.89 13.64
C SER A 58 10.25 5.15 14.29
N LEU A 59 10.13 6.31 13.63
CA LEU A 59 10.54 7.61 14.17
C LEU A 59 9.72 7.97 15.40
N LYS A 60 8.39 7.81 15.34
CA LYS A 60 7.50 8.01 16.49
C LYS A 60 7.88 7.15 17.71
N ASN A 61 8.32 5.92 17.48
CA ASN A 61 8.72 5.01 18.57
C ASN A 61 10.22 5.05 18.88
N SER A 62 10.99 5.91 18.23
CA SER A 62 12.47 5.94 18.27
C SER A 62 13.11 4.56 18.10
N SER A 63 12.45 3.67 17.34
CA SER A 63 12.82 2.26 17.24
C SER A 63 12.20 1.60 16.02
N SER A 64 13.03 0.93 15.20
CA SER A 64 12.58 0.07 14.11
C SER A 64 12.03 -1.28 14.60
N ASN A 65 12.05 -1.54 15.92
CA ASN A 65 11.54 -2.76 16.53
C ASN A 65 10.09 -2.68 17.00
N TRP A 66 9.38 -1.60 16.68
CA TRP A 66 7.97 -1.41 17.03
C TRP A 66 7.07 -2.59 16.57
N THR A 67 7.41 -3.27 15.47
CA THR A 67 6.64 -4.44 14.98
C THR A 67 6.65 -5.65 15.94
N LYS A 68 7.56 -5.72 16.90
CA LYS A 68 7.58 -6.80 17.91
C LYS A 68 6.50 -6.60 18.98
N ASN A 69 6.43 -5.37 19.51
CA ASN A 69 5.49 -4.96 20.55
C ASN A 69 4.73 -3.70 20.09
N PRO A 70 3.85 -3.82 19.08
CA PRO A 70 3.16 -2.68 18.50
C PRO A 70 2.15 -2.10 19.49
N LYS A 71 2.11 -0.77 19.61
CA LYS A 71 1.12 -0.05 20.41
C LYS A 71 -0.17 0.10 19.58
N LYS A 72 -1.32 0.30 20.25
CA LYS A 72 -2.59 0.61 19.57
C LYS A 72 -2.45 1.74 18.55
N THR A 73 -1.72 2.79 18.93
CA THR A 73 -1.44 3.94 18.06
C THR A 73 -0.61 3.60 16.81
N ASP A 74 0.20 2.54 16.82
CA ASP A 74 0.99 2.13 15.64
C ASP A 74 0.09 1.46 14.61
N TYR A 75 -0.86 0.64 15.07
CA TYR A 75 -1.90 0.05 14.23
C TYR A 75 -2.82 1.10 13.62
N LEU A 76 -3.20 2.12 14.39
CA LEU A 76 -4.01 3.22 13.87
C LEU A 76 -3.29 3.97 12.75
N ILE A 77 -1.99 4.25 12.90
CA ILE A 77 -1.20 4.89 11.83
C ILE A 77 -1.09 3.96 10.61
N ALA A 78 -0.80 2.67 10.84
CA ALA A 78 -0.68 1.68 9.76
C ALA A 78 -2.00 1.40 9.01
N LEU A 79 -3.14 1.83 9.55
CA LEU A 79 -4.46 1.69 8.94
C LEU A 79 -4.94 3.02 8.31
N ILE A 80 -4.97 4.10 9.09
CA ILE A 80 -5.60 5.36 8.71
C ILE A 80 -4.76 6.13 7.69
N LEU A 81 -3.44 6.18 7.88
CA LEU A 81 -2.55 6.93 7.00
C LEU A 81 -2.57 6.38 5.56
N PRO A 82 -2.44 5.06 5.31
CA PRO A 82 -2.54 4.53 3.95
C PRO A 82 -3.92 4.75 3.31
N ILE A 83 -5.02 4.68 4.07
CA ILE A 83 -6.36 5.02 3.54
C ILE A 83 -6.42 6.49 3.08
N ALA A 84 -5.90 7.41 3.90
CA ALA A 84 -5.86 8.83 3.54
C ALA A 84 -5.02 9.08 2.28
N ILE A 85 -3.88 8.39 2.16
CA ILE A 85 -3.03 8.45 0.96
C ILE A 85 -3.76 7.89 -0.26
N ALA A 86 -4.44 6.75 -0.13
CA ALA A 86 -5.22 6.15 -1.22
C ALA A 86 -6.32 7.10 -1.70
N ILE A 87 -7.08 7.72 -0.80
CA ILE A 87 -8.10 8.72 -1.14
C ILE A 87 -7.49 9.87 -1.96
N ALA A 88 -6.33 10.39 -1.54
CA ALA A 88 -5.66 11.48 -2.25
C ALA A 88 -5.18 11.06 -3.66
N ILE A 89 -4.61 9.86 -3.78
CA ILE A 89 -4.16 9.29 -5.06
C ILE A 89 -5.34 9.11 -6.01
N GLU A 90 -6.39 8.41 -5.57
CA GLU A 90 -7.56 8.10 -6.40
C GLU A 90 -8.29 9.37 -6.83
N THR A 91 -8.53 10.31 -5.90
CA THR A 91 -9.22 11.57 -6.23
C THR A 91 -8.45 12.37 -7.28
N ARG A 92 -7.12 12.42 -7.15
CA ARG A 92 -6.27 13.10 -8.15
C ARG A 92 -6.29 12.37 -9.49
N ALA A 93 -6.16 11.05 -9.48
CA ALA A 93 -6.10 10.24 -10.68
C ALA A 93 -7.40 10.30 -11.49
N LEU A 94 -8.55 10.23 -10.83
CA LEU A 94 -9.86 10.40 -11.46
C LEU A 94 -10.01 11.82 -12.06
N LYS A 95 -9.58 12.85 -11.32
CA LYS A 95 -9.66 14.25 -11.79
C LYS A 95 -8.85 14.50 -13.05
N ILE A 96 -7.67 13.90 -13.17
CA ILE A 96 -6.80 14.04 -14.35
C ILE A 96 -7.07 12.97 -15.41
N GLN A 97 -8.12 12.16 -15.23
CA GLN A 97 -8.49 11.05 -16.11
C GLN A 97 -7.31 10.10 -16.38
N ARG A 98 -6.52 9.79 -15.35
CA ARG A 98 -5.41 8.84 -15.46
C ARG A 98 -5.91 7.40 -15.58
N TRP A 99 -6.97 7.08 -14.87
CA TRP A 99 -7.71 5.83 -14.99
C TRP A 99 -9.19 6.07 -14.68
N ALA A 100 -10.01 5.12 -15.09
CA ALA A 100 -11.40 5.00 -14.67
C ALA A 100 -11.64 3.59 -14.12
N TYR A 101 -12.83 3.34 -13.59
CA TYR A 101 -13.21 2.04 -13.07
C TYR A 101 -14.16 1.32 -14.03
N THR A 102 -14.06 -0.01 -14.09
CA THR A 102 -15.06 -0.82 -14.78
C THR A 102 -16.34 -0.92 -13.96
N SER A 103 -17.42 -1.41 -14.57
CA SER A 103 -18.70 -1.67 -13.86
C SER A 103 -18.57 -2.70 -12.74
N SER A 104 -17.52 -3.53 -12.76
CA SER A 104 -17.25 -4.54 -11.75
C SER A 104 -16.56 -4.00 -10.49
N MET A 105 -16.06 -2.76 -10.50
CA MET A 105 -15.41 -2.14 -9.34
C MET A 105 -16.48 -1.56 -8.40
N PRO A 106 -16.62 -2.06 -7.16
CA PRO A 106 -17.46 -1.41 -6.17
C PRO A 106 -16.88 -0.04 -5.85
N THR A 107 -17.72 0.99 -5.69
CA THR A 107 -17.27 2.34 -5.34
C THR A 107 -17.94 2.84 -4.07
N ILE A 108 -17.20 3.65 -3.31
CA ILE A 108 -17.68 4.41 -2.17
C ILE A 108 -17.45 5.88 -2.49
N LEU A 109 -18.52 6.67 -2.57
CA LEU A 109 -18.46 8.09 -2.93
C LEU A 109 -17.70 8.35 -4.26
N GLY A 110 -17.80 7.42 -5.21
CA GLY A 110 -17.13 7.50 -6.50
C GLY A 110 -15.66 7.06 -6.50
N ILE A 111 -15.10 6.63 -5.36
CA ILE A 111 -13.74 6.08 -5.25
C ILE A 111 -13.83 4.54 -5.25
N GLY A 112 -12.97 3.88 -6.02
CA GLY A 112 -12.90 2.42 -6.10
C GLY A 112 -12.57 1.79 -4.75
N LEU A 113 -13.30 0.74 -4.38
CA LEU A 113 -13.11 0.05 -3.09
C LEU A 113 -11.77 -0.67 -3.01
N SER A 114 -11.36 -1.34 -4.10
CA SER A 114 -10.06 -2.03 -4.18
C SER A 114 -8.89 -1.08 -3.88
N PRO A 115 -8.69 0.04 -4.61
CA PRO A 115 -7.58 0.95 -4.33
C PRO A 115 -7.69 1.58 -2.95
N LEU A 116 -8.90 1.86 -2.47
CA LEU A 116 -9.12 2.47 -1.16
C LEU A 116 -8.59 1.61 -0.01
N ILE A 117 -8.73 0.29 -0.09
CA ILE A 117 -8.31 -0.64 0.98
C ILE A 117 -6.92 -1.24 0.75
N GLN A 118 -6.40 -1.15 -0.48
CA GLN A 118 -5.16 -1.81 -0.92
C GLN A 118 -3.99 -1.48 0.01
N LEU A 119 -3.59 -0.20 0.08
CA LEU A 119 -2.42 0.23 0.84
C LEU A 119 -2.52 -0.14 2.33
N ALA A 120 -3.73 -0.07 2.91
CA ALA A 120 -3.94 -0.43 4.31
C ALA A 120 -3.80 -1.94 4.52
N THR A 121 -4.42 -2.74 3.64
CA THR A 121 -4.38 -4.20 3.71
C THR A 121 -2.96 -4.71 3.50
N THR A 122 -2.27 -4.23 2.47
CA THR A 122 -0.89 -4.66 2.16
C THR A 122 0.11 -4.16 3.20
N SER A 123 -0.11 -3.00 3.83
CA SER A 123 0.68 -2.54 4.99
C SER A 123 0.55 -3.49 6.18
N ILE A 124 -0.69 -3.84 6.56
CA ILE A 124 -0.96 -4.73 7.69
C ILE A 124 -0.36 -6.12 7.45
N ILE A 125 -0.56 -6.68 6.25
CA ILE A 125 0.02 -7.96 5.85
C ILE A 125 1.55 -7.90 5.91
N THR A 126 2.16 -6.86 5.36
CA THR A 126 3.62 -6.67 5.36
C THR A 126 4.18 -6.67 6.78
N PHE A 127 3.57 -5.89 7.69
CA PHE A 127 4.05 -5.81 9.07
C PHE A 127 3.79 -7.10 9.86
N ALA A 128 2.70 -7.81 9.58
CA ALA A 128 2.42 -9.12 10.16
C ALA A 128 3.46 -10.18 9.74
N ILE A 129 3.84 -10.22 8.46
CA ILE A 129 4.88 -11.14 7.96
C ILE A 129 6.23 -10.81 8.59
N ILE A 130 6.62 -9.53 8.64
CA ILE A 130 7.87 -9.08 9.28
C ILE A 130 7.92 -9.45 10.77
N LYS A 131 6.78 -9.39 11.47
CA LYS A 131 6.67 -9.82 12.87
C LYS A 131 6.96 -11.33 12.99
N LYS A 132 6.40 -12.16 12.09
CA LYS A 132 6.59 -13.62 12.09
C LYS A 132 8.03 -14.04 11.79
N ILE A 133 8.67 -13.46 10.77
CA ILE A 133 10.05 -13.81 10.37
C ILE A 133 11.07 -13.64 11.51
N LYS A 134 10.81 -12.72 12.45
CA LYS A 134 11.71 -12.45 13.59
C LYS A 134 11.29 -13.13 14.91
N SER A 135 10.18 -13.85 14.92
CA SER A 135 9.75 -14.63 16.09
C SER A 135 10.39 -16.02 16.12
N THR A 136 11.04 -16.42 15.03
CA THR A 136 11.93 -17.58 14.89
C THR A 136 13.37 -17.15 15.07
#